data_AF-A0A963Q5H6-F1
#
_entry.id   AF-A0A963Q5H6-F1
#
_cell.length_a   1.000
_cell.length_b   1.000
_cell.length_c   1.000
_cell.angle_alpha   90.00
_cell.angle_beta   90.00
_cell.angle_gamma   90.00
#
_symmetry.space_group_name_H-M   'P 1'
#
loop_
_entity.id
_entity.type
_entity.pdbx_description
1 polymer ?
#
loop_
_entity_poly.entity_id
_entity_poly.type
_entity_poly.pdbx_seq_one_letter_code
_entity_poly.pdbx_strand_id
1 'polypeptide(L)'
;SLGMDADALADAGADAEAVIRTALLMGAGRQPRTMPDWPAFERQVAALRKSSGRASARAAADDAVAIPVPAKLPASLREVVESVRQSVLHDLPRICDPALPIRRLFTQTPAFIGRYFWDENALAQVEEFERQNSAAWDKATGGHQDDSSLLTLFLRIAAGSSHATLLTPAAAASLVRKVRKSGLDPELPRQFIRQHAPVALQDDYLHLWDIFAREAEPLLRSDKPYAQQDAMALLRRECNVAATTTATRR
;
A
#
# COMPACT_ATOMS: atom_id res chain seq x y z
N SER A 1 15.05 -26.48 8.17
CA SER A 1 13.72 -25.84 8.10
C SER A 1 13.89 -24.40 7.67
N LEU A 2 12.84 -23.74 7.19
CA LEU A 2 12.84 -22.31 6.84
C LEU A 2 12.86 -21.46 8.14
N GLY A 3 13.87 -21.61 8.98
CA GLY A 3 14.05 -20.81 10.21
C GLY A 3 13.11 -21.11 11.39
N MET A 4 12.04 -21.90 11.22
CA MET A 4 11.20 -22.39 12.32
C MET A 4 11.70 -23.74 12.83
N ASP A 5 11.70 -23.96 14.14
CA ASP A 5 11.95 -25.28 14.72
C ASP A 5 10.69 -26.16 14.70
N ALA A 6 10.85 -27.43 15.07
CA ALA A 6 9.76 -28.42 15.00
C ALA A 6 8.64 -28.13 16.03
N ASP A 7 9.01 -27.61 17.20
CA ASP A 7 8.08 -27.31 18.29
C ASP A 7 7.20 -26.10 17.90
N ALA A 8 7.77 -25.04 17.32
CA ALA A 8 7.02 -23.89 16.82
C ALA A 8 6.04 -24.26 15.68
N LEU A 9 6.39 -25.22 14.83
CA LEU A 9 5.50 -25.73 13.79
C LEU A 9 4.36 -26.58 14.38
N ALA A 10 4.65 -27.38 15.40
CA ALA A 10 3.65 -28.18 16.10
C ALA A 10 2.65 -27.29 16.88
N ASP A 11 3.16 -26.26 17.57
CA ASP A 11 2.35 -25.28 18.30
C ASP A 11 1.45 -24.45 17.35
N ALA A 12 1.92 -24.17 16.14
CA ALA A 12 1.13 -23.54 15.09
C ALA A 12 0.08 -24.47 14.44
N GLY A 13 0.02 -25.74 14.85
CA GLY A 13 -0.88 -26.74 14.26
C GLY A 13 -0.60 -26.99 12.78
N ALA A 14 0.63 -26.77 12.32
CA ALA A 14 0.98 -26.79 10.92
C ALA A 14 0.90 -28.21 10.34
N ASP A 15 0.12 -28.37 9.28
CA ASP A 15 0.18 -29.59 8.47
C ASP A 15 1.54 -29.68 7.75
N ALA A 16 2.23 -30.80 7.95
CA ALA A 16 3.56 -31.03 7.38
C ALA A 16 3.54 -30.94 5.85
N GLU A 17 2.46 -31.38 5.22
CA GLU A 17 2.31 -31.30 3.76
C GLU A 17 2.18 -29.83 3.31
N ALA A 18 1.40 -29.01 4.01
CA ALA A 18 1.29 -27.56 3.74
C ALA A 18 2.64 -26.82 3.88
N VAL A 19 3.45 -27.18 4.88
CA VAL A 19 4.81 -26.66 5.07
C VAL A 19 5.72 -27.04 3.89
N ILE A 20 5.69 -28.30 3.46
CA ILE A 20 6.48 -28.78 2.32
C ILE A 20 6.04 -28.08 1.03
N ARG A 21 4.73 -27.91 0.81
CA ARG A 21 4.18 -27.20 -0.35
C ARG A 21 4.67 -25.76 -0.43
N THR A 22 4.62 -25.01 0.67
CA THR A 22 5.16 -23.65 0.71
C THR A 22 6.66 -23.66 0.43
N ALA A 23 7.43 -24.54 1.07
CA ALA A 23 8.87 -24.62 0.84
C ALA A 23 9.23 -24.90 -0.62
N LEU A 24 8.50 -25.80 -1.28
CA LEU A 24 8.67 -26.10 -2.71
C LEU A 24 8.28 -24.90 -3.58
N LEU A 25 7.13 -24.29 -3.34
CA LEU A 25 6.64 -23.14 -4.11
C LEU A 25 7.58 -21.94 -4.00
N MET A 26 8.10 -21.65 -2.81
CA MET A 26 9.06 -20.55 -2.57
C MET A 26 10.47 -20.90 -3.08
N GLY A 27 10.82 -22.18 -3.14
CA GLY A 27 12.08 -22.68 -3.69
C GLY A 27 12.23 -22.52 -5.20
N ALA A 28 11.13 -22.27 -5.92
CA ALA A 28 11.14 -21.89 -7.34
C ALA A 28 11.56 -20.41 -7.57
N GLY A 29 11.75 -19.62 -6.50
CA GLY A 29 12.28 -18.24 -6.52
C GLY A 29 13.68 -18.09 -5.92
N ARG A 30 14.12 -16.85 -5.63
CA ARG A 30 15.32 -16.61 -4.81
C ARG A 30 15.00 -17.00 -3.37
N GLN A 31 15.48 -18.16 -2.94
CA GLN A 31 15.19 -18.80 -1.64
C GLN A 31 15.08 -17.81 -0.46
N PRO A 32 13.87 -17.62 0.13
CA PRO A 32 13.78 -17.07 1.47
C PRO A 32 14.36 -18.07 2.48
N ARG A 33 15.15 -17.58 3.45
CA ARG A 33 15.75 -18.40 4.51
C ARG A 33 14.77 -18.73 5.65
N THR A 34 13.63 -18.04 5.67
CA THR A 34 12.61 -18.10 6.72
C THR A 34 11.23 -18.37 6.13
N MET A 35 10.32 -18.95 6.92
CA MET A 35 8.94 -19.13 6.53
C MET A 35 8.31 -17.75 6.27
N PRO A 36 7.61 -17.54 5.15
CA PRO A 36 7.00 -16.25 4.89
C PRO A 36 5.80 -16.03 5.81
N ASP A 37 5.61 -14.78 6.23
CA ASP A 37 4.30 -14.29 6.68
C ASP A 37 3.36 -14.11 5.47
N TRP A 38 2.09 -13.77 5.73
CA TRP A 38 1.13 -13.51 4.64
C TRP A 38 1.63 -12.47 3.62
N PRO A 39 2.11 -11.26 4.01
CA PRO A 39 2.61 -10.27 3.05
C PRO A 39 3.80 -10.76 2.21
N ALA A 40 4.74 -11.52 2.78
CA ALA A 40 5.87 -12.08 2.05
C ALA A 40 5.42 -13.20 1.09
N PHE A 41 4.47 -14.04 1.50
CA PHE A 41 3.89 -15.08 0.66
C PHE A 41 3.16 -14.48 -0.55
N GLU A 42 2.30 -13.49 -0.32
CA GLU A 42 1.54 -12.81 -1.37
C GLU A 42 2.46 -12.12 -2.39
N ARG A 43 3.52 -11.44 -1.93
CA ARG A 43 4.53 -10.83 -2.81
C ARG A 43 5.27 -11.86 -3.67
N GLN A 44 5.60 -13.02 -3.12
CA GLN A 44 6.29 -14.08 -3.86
C GLN A 44 5.39 -14.70 -4.94
N VAL A 45 4.12 -14.97 -4.62
CA VAL A 45 3.13 -15.42 -5.62
C VAL A 45 2.93 -14.37 -6.72
N ALA A 46 2.87 -13.09 -6.38
CA ALA A 46 2.79 -12.02 -7.36
C ALA A 46 4.02 -11.96 -8.27
N ALA A 47 5.22 -12.18 -7.72
CA ALA A 47 6.45 -12.28 -8.51
C ALA A 47 6.44 -13.49 -9.45
N LEU A 48 5.94 -14.64 -8.97
CA LEU A 48 5.77 -15.85 -9.76
C LEU A 48 4.83 -15.63 -10.95
N ARG A 49 3.67 -14.99 -10.73
CA ARG A 49 2.75 -14.59 -11.82
C ARG A 49 3.44 -13.73 -12.87
N LYS A 50 4.25 -12.76 -12.44
CA LYS A 50 5.01 -11.89 -13.35
C LYS A 50 6.09 -12.63 -14.13
N SER A 51 6.72 -13.68 -13.58
CA SER A 51 7.66 -14.52 -14.33
C SER A 51 6.94 -15.42 -15.32
N SER A 52 5.83 -16.04 -14.92
CA SER A 52 5.03 -16.91 -15.80
C SER A 52 4.42 -16.13 -16.98
N GLY A 53 3.91 -14.91 -16.75
CA GLY A 53 3.43 -14.03 -17.81
C GLY A 53 4.54 -13.57 -18.78
N ARG A 54 5.78 -13.42 -18.29
CA ARG A 54 6.95 -13.13 -19.14
C ARG A 54 7.44 -14.36 -19.92
N ALA A 55 7.34 -15.56 -19.35
CA ALA A 55 7.63 -16.81 -20.04
C ALA A 55 6.61 -17.08 -21.17
N SER A 56 5.32 -16.84 -20.90
CA SER A 56 4.24 -16.89 -21.89
C SER A 56 4.42 -15.90 -23.05
N ALA A 57 5.15 -14.79 -22.84
CA ALA A 57 5.46 -13.82 -23.88
C ALA A 57 6.75 -14.14 -24.66
N ARG A 58 7.55 -15.13 -24.23
CA ARG A 58 8.91 -15.36 -24.75
C ARG A 58 9.17 -16.71 -25.42
N ALA A 59 8.38 -17.76 -25.18
CA ALA A 59 8.44 -18.96 -26.03
C ALA A 59 7.28 -19.94 -25.79
N ALA A 60 6.72 -20.44 -26.90
CA ALA A 60 6.26 -21.82 -26.99
C ALA A 60 7.51 -22.73 -27.01
N ALA A 61 7.83 -23.36 -25.88
CA ALA A 61 8.62 -24.59 -25.69
C ALA A 61 9.24 -24.61 -24.27
N ASP A 62 8.86 -25.60 -23.47
CA ASP A 62 9.56 -26.19 -22.30
C ASP A 62 9.92 -25.39 -21.03
N ASP A 63 9.76 -24.07 -20.95
CA ASP A 63 10.00 -23.34 -19.68
C ASP A 63 8.78 -23.38 -18.73
N ALA A 64 8.40 -24.59 -18.29
CA ALA A 64 7.58 -24.73 -17.09
C ALA A 64 8.37 -24.16 -15.90
N VAL A 65 7.72 -23.38 -15.03
CA VAL A 65 8.29 -22.98 -13.74
C VAL A 65 8.84 -24.23 -13.06
N ALA A 66 10.16 -24.39 -13.04
CA ALA A 66 10.79 -25.54 -12.43
C ALA A 66 10.72 -25.37 -10.92
N ILE A 67 9.94 -26.24 -10.27
CA ILE A 67 9.97 -26.41 -8.81
C ILE A 67 11.09 -27.41 -8.51
N PRO A 68 12.26 -26.99 -7.99
CA PRO A 68 13.37 -27.90 -7.75
C PRO A 68 13.12 -28.72 -6.47
N VAL A 69 13.53 -30.00 -6.50
CA VAL A 69 13.61 -30.83 -5.29
C VAL A 69 14.90 -30.46 -4.52
N PRO A 70 14.85 -30.29 -3.18
CA PRO A 70 16.05 -29.99 -2.40
C PRO A 70 17.15 -31.05 -2.56
N ALA A 71 18.36 -30.62 -2.95
CA ALA A 71 19.49 -31.53 -3.23
C ALA A 71 19.95 -32.36 -2.01
N LYS A 72 19.70 -31.89 -0.79
CA LYS A 72 20.12 -32.53 0.47
C LYS A 72 19.00 -33.37 1.14
N LEU A 73 18.00 -33.80 0.38
CA LEU A 73 16.87 -34.56 0.93
C LEU A 73 17.26 -36.02 1.23
N PRO A 74 17.02 -36.53 2.47
CA PRO A 74 17.21 -37.93 2.81
C PRO A 74 16.48 -38.86 1.84
N ALA A 75 17.10 -40.00 1.49
CA ALA A 75 16.55 -40.92 0.50
C ALA A 75 15.13 -41.40 0.84
N SER A 76 14.87 -41.65 2.13
CA SER A 76 13.56 -42.07 2.64
C SER A 76 12.43 -41.05 2.42
N LEU A 77 12.76 -39.77 2.25
CA LEU A 77 11.78 -38.69 2.09
C LEU A 77 11.57 -38.29 0.63
N ARG A 78 12.36 -38.83 -0.31
CA ARG A 78 12.33 -38.40 -1.72
C ARG A 78 10.99 -38.68 -2.39
N GLU A 79 10.45 -39.88 -2.22
CA GLU A 79 9.18 -40.26 -2.84
C GLU A 79 8.02 -39.40 -2.33
N VAL A 80 7.99 -39.13 -1.03
CA VAL A 80 6.98 -38.28 -0.39
C VAL A 80 7.08 -36.85 -0.92
N VAL A 81 8.29 -36.26 -0.92
CA VAL A 81 8.48 -34.88 -1.42
C VAL A 81 8.19 -34.77 -2.91
N GLU A 82 8.51 -35.80 -3.71
CA GLU A 82 8.16 -35.81 -5.13
C GLU A 82 6.65 -35.85 -5.34
N SER A 83 5.92 -36.66 -4.55
CA SER A 83 4.45 -36.66 -4.58
C SER A 83 3.87 -35.28 -4.25
N VAL A 84 4.38 -34.63 -3.20
CA VAL A 84 3.96 -33.27 -2.84
C VAL A 84 4.32 -32.27 -3.95
N ARG A 85 5.50 -32.38 -4.57
CA ARG A 85 5.90 -31.55 -5.71
C ARG A 85 4.93 -31.66 -6.88
N GLN A 86 4.49 -32.87 -7.24
CA GLN A 86 3.46 -33.05 -8.28
C GLN A 86 2.15 -32.34 -7.91
N SER A 87 1.77 -32.34 -6.63
CA SER A 87 0.59 -31.59 -6.19
C SER A 87 0.75 -30.06 -6.32
N VAL A 88 1.95 -29.52 -6.07
CA VAL A 88 2.22 -28.08 -6.27
C VAL A 88 2.22 -27.74 -7.77
N LEU A 89 2.81 -28.59 -8.61
CA LEU A 89 2.76 -28.44 -10.07
C LEU A 89 1.32 -28.44 -10.60
N HIS A 90 0.43 -29.26 -10.01
CA HIS A 90 -0.99 -29.26 -10.33
C HIS A 90 -1.70 -27.96 -9.95
N ASP A 91 -1.30 -27.32 -8.84
CA ASP A 91 -1.86 -26.06 -8.37
C ASP A 91 -1.36 -24.85 -9.19
N LEU A 92 -0.17 -24.95 -9.80
CA LEU A 92 0.51 -23.84 -10.50
C LEU A 92 -0.35 -23.07 -11.52
N PRO A 93 -1.15 -23.71 -12.40
CA PRO A 93 -1.98 -22.98 -13.35
C PRO A 93 -2.94 -21.99 -12.67
N ARG A 94 -3.54 -22.38 -11.54
CA ARG A 94 -4.45 -21.51 -10.76
C ARG A 94 -3.69 -20.46 -9.96
N ILE A 95 -2.52 -20.82 -9.42
CA ILE A 95 -1.64 -19.87 -8.74
C ILE A 95 -1.17 -18.77 -9.71
N CYS A 96 -0.87 -19.14 -10.96
CA CYS A 96 -0.38 -18.21 -11.98
C CYS A 96 -1.48 -17.43 -12.71
N ASP A 97 -2.75 -17.78 -12.52
CA ASP A 97 -3.88 -17.11 -13.17
C ASP A 97 -4.04 -15.66 -12.67
N PRO A 98 -3.84 -14.64 -13.53
CA PRO A 98 -3.99 -13.25 -13.13
C PRO A 98 -5.44 -12.85 -12.85
N ALA A 99 -6.43 -13.60 -13.34
CA ALA A 99 -7.85 -13.32 -13.12
C ALA A 99 -8.30 -13.64 -11.68
N LEU A 100 -7.55 -14.46 -10.94
CA LEU A 100 -7.85 -14.83 -9.57
C LEU A 100 -7.11 -13.92 -8.59
N PRO A 101 -7.79 -13.13 -7.73
CA PRO A 101 -7.11 -12.37 -6.67
C PRO A 101 -6.34 -13.31 -5.74
N ILE A 102 -5.07 -13.02 -5.46
CA ILE A 102 -4.17 -13.92 -4.69
C ILE A 102 -4.79 -14.25 -3.33
N ARG A 103 -5.20 -13.22 -2.58
CA ARG A 103 -5.83 -13.42 -1.28
C ARG A 103 -7.07 -14.32 -1.32
N ARG A 104 -7.95 -14.12 -2.31
CA ARG A 104 -9.15 -14.96 -2.48
C ARG A 104 -8.80 -16.41 -2.81
N LEU A 105 -7.75 -16.64 -3.60
CA LEU A 105 -7.29 -17.98 -3.92
C LEU A 105 -6.90 -18.74 -2.64
N PHE A 106 -6.01 -18.18 -1.81
CA PHE A 106 -5.46 -18.93 -0.67
C PHE A 106 -6.34 -18.92 0.59
N THR A 107 -7.22 -17.92 0.75
CA THR A 107 -8.03 -17.77 1.99
C THR A 107 -9.51 -18.07 1.82
N GLN A 108 -10.04 -18.12 0.60
CA GLN A 108 -11.48 -18.26 0.34
C GLN A 108 -11.83 -19.37 -0.67
N THR A 109 -10.85 -20.06 -1.23
CA THR A 109 -11.10 -21.15 -2.18
C THR A 109 -10.95 -22.49 -1.46
N PRO A 110 -12.00 -23.33 -1.35
CA PRO A 110 -11.94 -24.58 -0.59
C PRO A 110 -10.79 -25.51 -0.95
N ALA A 111 -10.38 -25.55 -2.22
CA ALA A 111 -9.26 -26.36 -2.68
C ALA A 111 -7.88 -25.85 -2.24
N PHE A 112 -7.77 -24.63 -1.68
CA PHE A 112 -6.51 -23.97 -1.33
C PHE A 112 -6.42 -23.55 0.14
N ILE A 113 -7.55 -23.42 0.85
CA ILE A 113 -7.57 -23.11 2.28
C ILE A 113 -6.79 -24.19 3.05
N GLY A 114 -5.80 -23.77 3.82
CA GLY A 114 -4.91 -24.66 4.60
C GLY A 114 -3.92 -25.48 3.77
N ARG A 115 -3.94 -25.37 2.43
CA ARG A 115 -3.09 -26.16 1.53
C ARG A 115 -1.65 -25.66 1.48
N TYR A 116 -1.43 -24.39 1.80
CA TYR A 116 -0.12 -23.75 1.90
C TYR A 116 -0.02 -23.11 3.27
N PHE A 117 1.17 -23.17 3.85
CA PHE A 117 1.47 -22.58 5.16
C PHE A 117 2.16 -21.22 5.00
N TRP A 118 1.82 -20.28 5.88
CA TRP A 118 2.56 -19.04 6.13
C TRP A 118 2.47 -18.76 7.63
N ASP A 119 3.44 -18.03 8.17
CA ASP A 119 3.42 -17.60 9.56
C ASP A 119 2.33 -16.53 9.74
N GLU A 120 1.37 -16.77 10.63
CA GLU A 120 0.34 -15.80 10.99
C GLU A 120 0.89 -14.79 11.99
N ASN A 121 1.98 -14.13 11.62
CA ASN A 121 2.56 -13.06 12.41
C ASN A 121 1.70 -11.80 12.25
N ALA A 122 0.74 -11.63 13.17
CA ALA A 122 -0.13 -10.46 13.21
C ALA A 122 0.67 -9.15 13.31
N LEU A 123 1.81 -9.13 14.00
CA LEU A 123 2.67 -7.96 14.11
C LEU A 123 3.27 -7.58 12.76
N ALA A 124 3.74 -8.54 11.97
CA ALA A 124 4.30 -8.26 10.65
C ALA A 124 3.27 -7.70 9.66
N GLN A 125 1.99 -8.09 9.78
CA GLN A 125 0.88 -7.50 9.03
C GLN A 125 0.62 -6.05 9.45
N VAL A 126 0.67 -5.76 10.75
CA VAL A 126 0.55 -4.39 11.30
C VAL A 126 1.72 -3.53 10.83
N GLU A 127 2.96 -4.02 10.90
CA GLU A 127 4.13 -3.28 10.43
C GLU A 127 4.09 -2.97 8.93
N GLU A 128 3.62 -3.91 8.09
CA GLU A 128 3.44 -3.64 6.66
C GLU A 128 2.38 -2.58 6.41
N PHE A 129 1.28 -2.62 7.17
CA PHE A 129 0.24 -1.60 7.12
C PHE A 129 0.79 -0.22 7.54
N GLU A 130 1.55 -0.15 8.64
CA GLU A 130 2.21 1.07 9.10
C GLU A 130 3.22 1.63 8.08
N ARG A 131 4.01 0.76 7.43
CA ARG A 131 4.93 1.14 6.36
C ARG A 131 4.19 1.75 5.17
N GLN A 132 3.09 1.13 4.74
CA GLN A 132 2.29 1.62 3.62
C GLN A 132 1.63 2.97 3.94
N ASN A 133 1.10 3.13 5.15
CA ASN A 133 0.52 4.39 5.61
C ASN A 133 1.55 5.50 5.68
N SER A 134 2.73 5.21 6.23
CA SER A 134 3.85 6.15 6.29
C SER A 134 4.30 6.57 4.89
N ALA A 135 4.40 5.63 3.94
CA ALA A 135 4.77 5.94 2.56
C ALA A 135 3.73 6.84 1.85
N ALA A 136 2.44 6.65 2.12
CA ALA A 136 1.38 7.50 1.59
C ALA A 136 1.48 8.93 2.17
N TRP A 137 1.76 9.04 3.47
CA TRP A 137 1.98 10.32 4.15
C TRP A 137 3.22 11.05 3.63
N ASP A 138 4.37 10.37 3.57
CA ASP A 138 5.64 10.95 3.08
C ASP A 138 5.50 11.44 1.64
N LYS A 139 4.80 10.69 0.79
CA LYS A 139 4.54 11.09 -0.59
C LYS A 139 3.64 12.32 -0.68
N ALA A 140 2.61 12.41 0.17
CA ALA A 140 1.65 13.51 0.13
C ALA A 140 2.23 14.80 0.70
N THR A 141 3.04 14.68 1.76
CA THR A 141 3.68 15.81 2.44
C THR A 141 4.98 16.22 1.77
N GLY A 142 5.67 15.33 1.04
CA GLY A 142 7.01 15.60 0.52
C GLY A 142 8.04 15.86 1.63
N GLY A 143 7.78 15.36 2.85
CA GLY A 143 8.60 15.61 4.03
C GLY A 143 8.31 16.94 4.76
N HIS A 144 7.35 17.75 4.28
CA HIS A 144 6.94 18.96 4.97
C HIS A 144 6.18 18.64 6.26
N GLN A 145 6.52 19.36 7.33
CA GLN A 145 5.87 19.24 8.65
C GLN A 145 5.39 20.61 9.16
N ASP A 146 5.62 21.69 8.41
CA ASP A 146 5.12 23.02 8.76
C ASP A 146 3.62 23.14 8.50
N ASP A 147 2.93 23.85 9.39
CA ASP A 147 1.48 24.02 9.37
C ASP A 147 0.97 24.52 8.01
N SER A 148 1.66 25.49 7.41
CA SER A 148 1.21 26.09 6.13
C SER A 148 1.23 25.09 4.98
N SER A 149 2.25 24.23 4.90
CA SER A 149 2.33 23.17 3.89
C SER A 149 1.30 22.06 4.14
N LEU A 150 1.05 21.70 5.39
CA LEU A 150 0.05 20.70 5.77
C LEU A 150 -1.39 21.20 5.52
N LEU A 151 -1.71 22.43 5.93
CA LEU A 151 -2.98 23.09 5.64
C LEU A 151 -3.22 23.22 4.13
N THR A 152 -2.16 23.46 3.35
CA THR A 152 -2.25 23.44 1.88
C THR A 152 -2.67 22.08 1.34
N LEU A 153 -2.04 21.01 1.82
CA LEU A 153 -2.39 19.64 1.46
C LEU A 153 -3.84 19.32 1.85
N PHE A 154 -4.22 19.58 3.10
CA PHE A 154 -5.56 19.30 3.63
C PHE A 154 -6.64 20.06 2.88
N LEU A 155 -6.44 21.35 2.61
CA LEU A 155 -7.38 22.15 1.84
C LEU A 155 -7.57 21.59 0.42
N ARG A 156 -6.49 21.12 -0.22
CA ARG A 156 -6.58 20.50 -1.56
C ARG A 156 -7.32 19.17 -1.52
N ILE A 157 -7.12 18.35 -0.50
CA ILE A 157 -7.86 17.10 -0.27
C ILE A 157 -9.35 17.40 -0.06
N ALA A 158 -9.69 18.35 0.81
CA ALA A 158 -11.07 18.76 1.06
C ALA A 158 -11.78 19.32 -0.18
N ALA A 159 -11.03 19.94 -1.09
CA ALA A 159 -11.55 20.42 -2.37
C ALA A 159 -11.50 19.35 -3.49
N GLY A 160 -11.19 18.09 -3.17
CA GLY A 160 -11.08 16.97 -4.13
C GLY A 160 -10.04 17.21 -5.23
N SER A 161 -8.93 17.87 -4.90
CA SER A 161 -7.84 18.20 -5.83
C SER A 161 -6.60 17.34 -5.56
N SER A 162 -5.68 17.25 -6.53
CA SER A 162 -4.46 16.45 -6.36
C SER A 162 -3.62 16.92 -5.16
N HIS A 163 -2.96 16.00 -4.47
CA HIS A 163 -2.10 16.32 -3.32
C HIS A 163 -0.96 17.26 -3.75
N ALA A 164 -0.77 18.34 -3.00
CA ALA A 164 0.38 19.23 -3.11
C ALA A 164 0.50 20.05 -1.81
N THR A 165 1.73 20.34 -1.42
CA THR A 165 2.05 21.20 -0.27
C THR A 165 2.37 22.64 -0.65
N LEU A 166 2.30 22.98 -1.94
CA LEU A 166 2.56 24.32 -2.47
C LEU A 166 1.44 24.73 -3.44
N LEU A 167 0.98 25.97 -3.33
CA LEU A 167 0.06 26.60 -4.28
C LEU A 167 0.78 27.68 -5.07
N THR A 168 0.68 27.64 -6.40
CA THR A 168 0.91 28.85 -7.19
C THR A 168 -0.26 29.82 -7.00
N PRO A 169 -0.08 31.13 -7.24
CA PRO A 169 -1.19 32.09 -7.18
C PRO A 169 -2.38 31.70 -8.07
N ALA A 170 -2.11 31.11 -9.24
CA ALA A 170 -3.13 30.60 -10.15
C ALA A 170 -3.85 29.35 -9.63
N ALA A 171 -3.10 28.43 -8.99
CA ALA A 171 -3.67 27.24 -8.36
C ALA A 171 -4.55 27.61 -7.17
N ALA A 172 -4.13 28.57 -6.33
CA ALA A 172 -4.92 29.10 -5.23
C ALA A 172 -6.23 29.74 -5.73
N ALA A 173 -6.18 30.59 -6.75
CA ALA A 173 -7.39 31.18 -7.33
C ALA A 173 -8.34 30.13 -7.92
N SER A 174 -7.80 29.11 -8.60
CA SER A 174 -8.58 27.99 -9.13
C SER A 174 -9.22 27.15 -8.02
N LEU A 175 -8.50 26.95 -6.91
CA LEU A 175 -8.98 26.22 -5.74
C LEU A 175 -10.18 26.91 -5.11
N VAL A 176 -10.10 28.24 -4.90
CA VAL A 176 -11.23 29.05 -4.39
C VAL A 176 -12.46 28.91 -5.29
N ARG A 177 -12.29 29.02 -6.61
CA ARG A 177 -13.40 28.83 -7.57
C ARG A 177 -14.00 27.44 -7.47
N LYS A 178 -13.17 26.40 -7.30
CA LYS A 178 -13.63 25.02 -7.15
C LYS A 178 -14.42 24.84 -5.86
N VAL A 179 -13.94 25.38 -4.74
CA VAL A 179 -14.64 25.33 -3.45
C VAL A 179 -16.02 25.99 -3.54
N ARG A 180 -16.14 27.14 -4.22
CA ARG A 180 -17.44 27.80 -4.44
C ARG A 180 -18.37 27.01 -5.35
N LYS A 181 -17.83 26.31 -6.35
CA LYS A 181 -18.61 25.55 -7.32
C LYS A 181 -19.07 24.18 -6.79
N SER A 182 -18.18 23.48 -6.10
CA SER A 182 -18.34 22.05 -5.76
C SER A 182 -18.39 21.79 -4.26
N GLY A 183 -18.18 22.82 -3.43
CA GLY A 183 -18.11 22.68 -1.99
C GLY A 183 -16.72 22.30 -1.48
N LEU A 184 -16.65 22.17 -0.16
CA LEU A 184 -15.47 21.76 0.59
C LEU A 184 -15.91 20.62 1.52
N ASP A 185 -15.25 19.47 1.47
CA ASP A 185 -15.55 18.35 2.36
C ASP A 185 -14.51 18.28 3.50
N PRO A 186 -14.87 18.72 4.72
CA PRO A 186 -13.94 18.73 5.84
C PRO A 186 -13.63 17.33 6.41
N GLU A 187 -14.37 16.29 6.05
CA GLU A 187 -14.07 14.93 6.50
C GLU A 187 -12.95 14.27 5.68
N LEU A 188 -12.76 14.64 4.42
CA LEU A 188 -11.71 14.03 3.59
C LEU A 188 -10.31 14.19 4.20
N PRO A 189 -9.88 15.37 4.68
CA PRO A 189 -8.58 15.48 5.35
C PRO A 189 -8.53 14.74 6.69
N ARG A 190 -9.63 14.70 7.46
CA ARG A 190 -9.68 13.95 8.73
C ARG A 190 -9.46 12.46 8.51
N GLN A 191 -10.09 11.90 7.47
CA GLN A 191 -9.88 10.51 7.08
C GLN A 191 -8.43 10.27 6.63
N PHE A 192 -7.89 11.16 5.79
CA PHE A 192 -6.51 11.09 5.34
C PHE A 192 -5.51 11.11 6.52
N ILE A 193 -5.70 12.00 7.49
CA ILE A 193 -4.85 12.12 8.69
C ILE A 193 -4.91 10.84 9.53
N ARG A 194 -6.12 10.34 9.84
CA ARG A 194 -6.30 9.11 10.63
C ARG A 194 -5.69 7.88 9.94
N GLN A 195 -5.75 7.82 8.62
CA GLN A 195 -5.27 6.68 7.84
C GLN A 195 -3.76 6.70 7.62
N HIS A 196 -3.15 7.87 7.47
CA HIS A 196 -1.78 7.95 6.94
C HIS A 196 -0.80 8.67 7.86
N ALA A 197 -1.24 9.62 8.69
CA ALA A 197 -0.31 10.38 9.51
C ALA A 197 0.30 9.50 10.62
N PRO A 198 1.55 9.79 11.04
CA PRO A 198 2.15 9.15 12.21
C PRO A 198 1.21 9.24 13.41
N VAL A 199 0.95 8.10 14.07
CA VAL A 199 -0.04 7.99 15.16
C VAL A 199 0.16 9.07 16.23
N ALA A 200 1.41 9.35 16.60
CA ALA A 200 1.76 10.34 17.61
C ALA A 200 1.39 11.80 17.24
N LEU A 201 1.13 12.09 15.95
CA LEU A 201 0.84 13.44 15.45
C LEU A 201 -0.60 13.58 14.93
N GLN A 202 -1.40 12.51 14.95
CA GLN A 202 -2.75 12.53 14.37
C GLN A 202 -3.65 13.56 15.06
N ASP A 203 -3.66 13.58 16.39
CA ASP A 203 -4.52 14.49 17.16
C ASP A 203 -4.14 15.96 16.91
N ASP A 204 -2.84 16.27 16.84
CA ASP A 204 -2.35 17.61 16.55
C ASP A 204 -2.75 18.07 15.14
N TYR A 205 -2.62 17.21 14.13
CA TYR A 205 -3.00 17.53 12.76
C TYR A 205 -4.52 17.62 12.57
N LEU A 206 -5.30 16.79 13.27
CA LEU A 206 -6.75 16.91 13.30
C LEU A 206 -7.18 18.25 13.90
N HIS A 207 -6.58 18.63 15.02
CA HIS A 207 -6.85 19.90 15.69
C HIS A 207 -6.46 21.10 14.80
N LEU A 208 -5.29 21.06 14.17
CA LEU A 208 -4.84 22.06 13.19
C LEU A 208 -5.86 22.24 12.06
N TRP A 209 -6.31 21.12 11.46
CA TRP A 209 -7.31 21.15 10.39
C TRP A 209 -8.66 21.69 10.87
N ASP A 210 -9.13 21.28 12.06
CA ASP A 210 -10.43 21.67 12.59
C ASP A 210 -10.51 23.16 12.97
N ILE A 211 -9.41 23.75 13.44
CA ILE A 211 -9.32 25.20 13.63
C ILE A 211 -9.39 25.90 12.27
N PHE A 212 -8.51 25.53 11.34
CA PHE A 212 -8.45 26.17 10.04
C PHE A 212 -9.77 26.07 9.27
N ALA A 213 -10.35 24.87 9.14
CA ALA A 213 -11.56 24.65 8.35
C ALA A 213 -12.74 25.49 8.86
N ARG A 214 -12.91 25.58 10.19
CA ARG A 214 -13.96 26.36 10.84
C ARG A 214 -13.86 27.86 10.53
N GLU A 215 -12.65 28.41 10.48
CA GLU A 215 -12.42 29.83 10.18
C GLU A 215 -12.40 30.13 8.67
N ALA A 216 -11.82 29.21 7.89
CA ALA A 216 -11.59 29.37 6.46
C ALA A 216 -12.84 29.16 5.62
N GLU A 217 -13.67 28.17 5.97
CA GLU A 217 -14.79 27.73 5.13
C GLU A 217 -15.78 28.86 4.80
N PRO A 218 -16.23 29.71 5.75
CA PRO A 218 -17.13 30.83 5.45
C PRO A 218 -16.54 31.82 4.45
N LEU A 219 -15.23 32.11 4.57
CA LEU A 219 -14.52 33.04 3.68
C LEU A 219 -14.31 32.45 2.28
N LEU A 220 -13.93 31.17 2.21
CA LEU A 220 -13.69 30.48 0.94
C LEU A 220 -14.98 30.31 0.13
N ARG A 221 -16.11 30.05 0.80
CA ARG A 221 -17.43 29.87 0.16
C ARG A 221 -18.16 31.18 -0.14
N SER A 222 -17.74 32.30 0.44
CA SER A 222 -18.43 33.58 0.28
C SER A 222 -18.50 34.04 -1.19
N ASP A 223 -19.64 34.64 -1.55
CA ASP A 223 -19.96 35.29 -2.82
C ASP A 223 -20.09 36.82 -2.70
N LYS A 224 -19.73 37.38 -1.53
CA LYS A 224 -19.81 38.83 -1.26
C LYS A 224 -18.89 39.65 -2.18
N PRO A 225 -19.16 40.96 -2.36
CA PRO A 225 -18.18 41.88 -2.91
C PRO A 225 -16.86 41.74 -2.14
N TYR A 226 -15.74 41.59 -2.86
CA TYR A 226 -14.39 41.32 -2.31
C TYR A 226 -14.10 39.92 -1.79
N ALA A 227 -15.04 38.97 -1.83
CA ALA A 227 -14.80 37.60 -1.35
C ALA A 227 -13.60 36.91 -2.01
N GLN A 228 -13.29 37.24 -3.27
CA GLN A 228 -12.08 36.72 -3.93
C GLN A 228 -10.80 37.25 -3.29
N GLN A 229 -10.75 38.53 -2.92
CA GLN A 229 -9.57 39.14 -2.30
C GLN A 229 -9.38 38.59 -0.88
N ASP A 230 -10.45 38.48 -0.11
CA ASP A 230 -10.43 37.93 1.25
C ASP A 230 -9.98 36.48 1.27
N ALA A 231 -10.55 35.64 0.38
CA ALA A 231 -10.12 34.25 0.24
C ALA A 231 -8.63 34.15 -0.13
N MET A 232 -8.15 34.98 -1.05
CA MET A 232 -6.73 34.97 -1.43
C MET A 232 -5.81 35.52 -0.32
N ALA A 233 -6.28 36.45 0.51
CA ALA A 233 -5.53 36.95 1.66
C ALA A 233 -5.42 35.87 2.75
N LEU A 234 -6.51 35.16 3.04
CA LEU A 234 -6.51 33.99 3.92
C LEU A 234 -5.52 32.93 3.44
N LEU A 235 -5.59 32.53 2.16
CA LEU A 235 -4.69 31.50 1.64
C LEU A 235 -3.22 31.91 1.72
N ARG A 236 -2.88 33.19 1.53
CA ARG A 236 -1.48 33.66 1.69
C ARG A 236 -1.02 33.71 3.15
N ARG A 237 -1.95 33.83 4.09
CA ARG A 237 -1.66 33.88 5.53
C ARG A 237 -1.47 32.49 6.10
N GLU A 238 -2.34 31.56 5.74
CA GLU A 238 -2.42 30.24 6.36
C GLU A 238 -1.79 29.12 5.51
N CYS A 239 -1.78 29.26 4.18
CA CYS A 239 -1.28 28.23 3.28
C CYS A 239 0.07 28.60 2.66
N ASN A 240 0.79 27.59 2.19
CA ASN A 240 2.04 27.74 1.46
C ASN A 240 1.75 28.16 0.02
N VAL A 241 1.66 29.47 -0.20
CA VAL A 241 1.45 30.08 -1.52
C VAL A 241 2.76 30.67 -2.03
N ALA A 242 3.21 30.23 -3.20
CA ALA A 242 4.41 30.76 -3.84
C ALA A 242 4.29 32.28 -4.06
N ALA A 243 5.37 33.01 -3.80
CA ALA A 243 5.45 34.44 -4.05
C ALA A 243 5.20 34.75 -5.54
N THR A 244 4.43 35.79 -5.82
CA THR A 244 4.23 36.26 -7.20
C THR A 244 5.53 36.90 -7.68
N THR A 245 6.32 36.20 -8.51
CA THR A 245 7.49 36.80 -9.14
C THR A 245 7.04 37.94 -10.03
N THR A 246 7.15 39.17 -9.52
CA THR A 246 6.92 40.36 -10.32
C THR A 246 8.19 40.56 -11.14
N ALA A 247 8.18 40.11 -12.40
CA ALA A 247 9.29 40.36 -13.30
C ALA A 247 9.46 41.87 -13.45
N THR A 248 10.47 42.43 -12.78
CA THR A 248 10.91 43.81 -12.98
C THR A 248 11.42 43.91 -14.40
N ARG A 249 10.60 44.46 -15.31
CA ARG A 249 11.09 44.94 -16.61
C ARG A 249 12.09 46.06 -16.31
N ARG A 250 13.37 45.78 -16.55
CA ARG A 250 14.38 46.82 -16.78
C ARG A 250 14.23 47.35 -18.20
#